data_AF-A0A2D4LAH1-F1
#
_entry.id   AF-A0A2D4LAH1-F1
#
_cell.length_a   1.000
_cell.length_b   1.000
_cell.length_c   1.000
_cell.angle_alpha   90.00
_cell.angle_beta   90.00
_cell.angle_gamma   90.00
#
_symmetry.space_group_name_H-M   'P 1'
#
loop_
_entity.id
_entity.type
_entity.pdbx_description
1 polymer ?
#
loop_
_entity_poly.entity_id
_entity_poly.type
_entity_poly.pdbx_seq_one_letter_code
_entity_poly.pdbx_strand_id
1 'polypeptide(L)'
;FRKNLKGVNGGKDFDQEMLEDIYYAIKNEEIVMPDEQTGLVKENYVWSVLLHRGATEEGVFLHVPSGSYDHDLFAMTWGPTVAALSYVFDKSLDETVIQKSISGFRKCAMISAHYGLSDVFDNLIISLCKFTALSSESIENLPTVFGSNPKAHIAAKTVFHLAYRHGDILREGWKNIVEAMLQLFRAELLPKTMVEVKMTVDARIIGWEDKDLPCLGFVV
;
A
#
# COMPACT_ATOMS: atom_id res chain seq x y z
N PHE A 1 25.87 -50.77 12.95
CA PHE A 1 25.05 -50.84 11.72
C PHE A 1 25.07 -52.23 11.09
N ARG A 2 26.23 -52.89 10.87
CA ARG A 2 26.35 -54.25 10.29
C ARG A 2 25.38 -55.32 10.84
N LYS A 3 25.20 -55.39 12.16
CA LYS A 3 24.28 -56.36 12.80
C LYS A 3 22.82 -56.18 12.37
N ASN A 4 22.40 -54.95 12.06
CA ASN A 4 21.02 -54.63 11.68
C ASN A 4 20.72 -55.01 10.21
N LEU A 5 21.75 -55.30 9.41
CA LEU A 5 21.63 -55.60 7.97
C LEU A 5 21.88 -57.09 7.66
N LYS A 6 21.98 -57.95 8.68
CA LYS A 6 22.18 -59.40 8.49
C LYS A 6 20.95 -60.06 7.87
N GLY A 7 21.15 -60.90 6.86
CA GLY A 7 20.09 -61.65 6.17
C GLY A 7 19.14 -60.79 5.32
N VAL A 8 19.37 -59.46 5.24
CA VAL A 8 18.48 -58.52 4.53
C VAL A 8 18.77 -58.51 3.01
N ASN A 9 19.86 -59.12 2.55
CA ASN A 9 20.18 -59.27 1.13
C ASN A 9 19.57 -60.55 0.55
N GLY A 10 18.23 -60.62 0.47
CA GLY A 10 17.53 -61.82 -0.03
C GLY A 10 17.82 -63.08 0.79
N GLY A 11 17.97 -62.95 2.10
CA GLY A 11 18.34 -64.03 3.02
C GLY A 11 19.85 -64.21 3.25
N LYS A 12 20.69 -63.43 2.56
CA LYS A 12 22.16 -63.42 2.74
C LYS A 12 22.64 -62.13 3.42
N ASP A 13 23.91 -62.12 3.81
CA ASP A 13 24.60 -60.93 4.29
C ASP A 13 25.17 -60.11 3.12
N PHE A 14 25.19 -58.79 3.28
CA PHE A 14 25.92 -57.89 2.38
C PHE A 14 27.44 -58.02 2.60
N ASP A 15 28.21 -57.65 1.59
CA ASP A 15 29.67 -57.56 1.69
C ASP A 15 30.07 -56.58 2.80
N GLN A 16 31.03 -56.99 3.64
CA GLN A 16 31.35 -56.25 4.85
C GLN A 16 32.19 -55.01 4.58
N GLU A 17 33.05 -55.05 3.57
CA GLU A 17 33.90 -53.92 3.14
C GLU A 17 33.03 -52.83 2.52
N MET A 18 32.14 -53.18 1.59
CA MET A 18 31.15 -52.26 1.03
C MET A 18 30.32 -51.56 2.12
N LEU A 19 29.84 -52.33 3.11
CA LEU A 19 29.08 -51.78 4.23
C LEU A 19 29.91 -50.79 5.05
N GLU A 20 31.21 -51.04 5.22
CA GLU A 20 32.14 -50.13 5.91
C GLU A 20 32.30 -48.83 5.13
N ASP A 21 32.52 -48.92 3.83
CA ASP A 21 32.72 -47.77 2.95
C ASP A 21 31.48 -46.87 2.93
N ILE A 22 30.29 -47.44 2.79
CA ILE A 22 29.02 -46.69 2.84
C ILE A 22 28.85 -46.02 4.22
N TYR A 23 29.19 -46.71 5.31
CA TYR A 23 29.09 -46.14 6.64
C TYR A 23 30.02 -44.95 6.82
N TYR A 24 31.28 -45.06 6.38
CA TYR A 24 32.23 -43.96 6.48
C TYR A 24 31.92 -42.82 5.52
N ALA A 25 31.38 -43.11 4.32
CA ALA A 25 30.88 -42.10 3.41
C ALA A 25 29.77 -41.28 4.06
N ILE A 26 28.72 -41.92 4.60
CA ILE A 26 27.60 -41.21 5.26
C ILE A 26 28.04 -40.51 6.55
N LYS A 27 28.98 -41.10 7.30
CA LYS A 27 29.49 -40.52 8.55
C LYS A 27 30.32 -39.25 8.28
N ASN A 28 31.09 -39.22 7.19
CA ASN A 28 31.99 -38.13 6.87
C ASN A 28 31.32 -37.08 5.96
N GLU A 29 30.40 -37.51 5.10
CA GLU A 29 29.58 -36.69 4.21
C GLU A 29 28.11 -36.92 4.54
N GLU A 30 27.55 -36.01 5.34
CA GLU A 30 26.15 -36.06 5.74
C GLU A 30 25.22 -35.97 4.51
N ILE A 31 24.19 -36.81 4.48
CA ILE A 31 23.12 -36.71 3.50
C ILE A 31 22.20 -35.56 3.92
N VAL A 32 22.36 -34.40 3.28
CA VAL A 32 21.53 -33.22 3.54
C VAL A 32 20.23 -33.33 2.74
N MET A 33 19.09 -33.30 3.43
CA MET A 33 17.79 -33.34 2.76
C MET A 33 17.57 -32.05 1.95
N PRO A 34 16.87 -32.10 0.81
CA PRO A 34 16.61 -30.91 0.03
C PRO A 34 15.90 -29.78 0.79
N ASP A 35 15.11 -30.07 1.83
CA ASP A 35 14.46 -29.04 2.67
C ASP A 35 15.41 -28.34 3.67
N GLU A 36 16.52 -29.00 4.00
CA GLU A 36 17.55 -28.53 4.93
C GLU A 36 18.58 -27.63 4.21
N GLN A 37 18.59 -27.66 2.88
CA GLN A 37 19.41 -26.80 2.05
C GLN A 37 18.86 -25.35 2.01
N THR A 38 19.63 -24.42 1.45
CA THR A 38 19.21 -23.02 1.29
C THR A 38 19.16 -22.62 -0.18
N GLY A 39 18.42 -21.55 -0.48
CA GLY A 39 18.28 -21.03 -1.84
C GLY A 39 17.51 -21.96 -2.79
N LEU A 40 17.91 -21.96 -4.06
CA LEU A 40 17.17 -22.57 -5.18
C LEU A 40 16.87 -24.07 -5.00
N VAL A 41 17.74 -24.84 -4.33
CA VAL A 41 17.51 -26.29 -4.16
C VAL A 41 16.30 -26.54 -3.26
N LYS A 42 16.22 -25.83 -2.13
CA LYS A 42 15.07 -25.89 -1.24
C LYS A 42 13.81 -25.39 -1.91
N GLU A 43 13.87 -24.27 -2.63
CA GLU A 43 12.73 -23.71 -3.34
C GLU A 43 12.16 -24.68 -4.37
N ASN A 44 13.02 -25.29 -5.19
CA ASN A 44 12.61 -26.29 -6.18
C ASN A 44 12.01 -27.54 -5.54
N TYR A 45 12.58 -27.99 -4.42
CA TYR A 45 12.05 -29.13 -3.68
C TYR A 45 10.66 -28.83 -3.11
N VAL A 46 10.49 -27.70 -2.41
CA VAL A 46 9.20 -27.29 -1.83
C VAL A 46 8.15 -27.13 -2.92
N TRP A 47 8.51 -26.55 -4.07
CA TRP A 47 7.63 -26.45 -5.22
C TRP A 47 7.22 -27.83 -5.76
N SER A 48 8.17 -28.76 -5.89
CA SER A 48 7.89 -30.12 -6.33
C SER A 48 6.96 -30.87 -5.37
N VAL A 49 7.16 -30.72 -4.07
CA VAL A 49 6.26 -31.27 -3.03
C VAL A 49 4.86 -30.66 -3.15
N LEU A 50 4.75 -29.35 -3.33
CA LEU A 50 3.47 -28.66 -3.52
C LEU A 50 2.72 -29.21 -4.74
N LEU A 51 3.41 -29.38 -5.87
CA LEU A 51 2.81 -29.95 -7.08
C LEU A 51 2.33 -31.38 -6.89
N HIS A 52 3.11 -32.22 -6.20
CA HIS A 52 2.70 -33.59 -5.89
C HIS A 52 1.47 -33.62 -4.99
N ARG A 53 1.42 -32.77 -3.95
CA ARG A 53 0.25 -32.63 -3.07
C ARG A 53 -0.95 -32.06 -3.82
N GLY A 54 -0.73 -31.12 -4.73
CA GLY A 54 -1.78 -30.60 -5.62
C GLY A 54 -2.35 -31.65 -6.58
N ALA A 55 -1.64 -32.75 -6.83
CA ALA A 55 -2.12 -33.87 -7.64
C ALA A 55 -2.85 -34.95 -6.81
N THR A 56 -2.85 -34.86 -5.48
CA THR A 56 -3.64 -35.76 -4.62
C THR A 56 -5.05 -35.22 -4.39
N GLU A 57 -5.88 -35.97 -3.66
CA GLU A 57 -7.21 -35.52 -3.23
C GLU A 57 -7.17 -34.24 -2.37
N GLU A 58 -6.02 -33.92 -1.76
CA GLU A 58 -5.81 -32.64 -1.04
C GLU A 58 -5.75 -31.43 -1.99
N GLY A 59 -5.50 -31.66 -3.28
CA GLY A 59 -5.36 -30.62 -4.31
C GLY A 59 -6.68 -30.17 -4.95
N VAL A 60 -7.83 -30.56 -4.40
CA VAL A 60 -9.13 -30.15 -4.94
C VAL A 60 -9.41 -28.68 -4.62
N PHE A 61 -9.38 -27.84 -5.66
CA PHE A 61 -9.73 -26.43 -5.53
C PHE A 61 -11.24 -26.23 -5.54
N LEU A 62 -11.76 -25.51 -4.55
CA LEU A 62 -13.16 -25.07 -4.54
C LEU A 62 -13.32 -23.86 -5.45
N HIS A 63 -14.17 -23.98 -6.47
CA HIS A 63 -14.52 -22.86 -7.31
C HIS A 63 -15.54 -21.98 -6.57
N VAL A 64 -15.10 -20.81 -6.13
CA VAL A 64 -15.93 -19.85 -5.40
C VAL A 64 -16.36 -18.73 -6.36
N PRO A 65 -17.57 -18.15 -6.21
CA PRO A 65 -17.99 -17.02 -7.04
C PRO A 65 -16.96 -15.88 -7.00
N SER A 66 -16.79 -15.20 -8.14
CA SER A 66 -15.87 -14.07 -8.27
C SER A 66 -16.17 -13.01 -7.20
N GLY A 67 -15.12 -12.47 -6.56
CA GLY A 67 -15.24 -11.43 -5.55
C GLY A 67 -15.47 -11.92 -4.12
N SER A 68 -15.69 -13.22 -3.89
CA SER A 68 -16.07 -13.73 -2.56
C SER A 68 -15.03 -13.53 -1.47
N TYR A 69 -13.74 -13.41 -1.84
CA TYR A 69 -12.64 -13.19 -0.90
C TYR A 69 -11.89 -11.87 -1.16
N ASP A 70 -12.34 -11.04 -2.08
CA ASP A 70 -11.64 -9.81 -2.46
C ASP A 70 -11.50 -8.86 -1.26
N HIS A 71 -12.55 -8.78 -0.43
CA HIS A 71 -12.55 -8.03 0.82
C HIS A 71 -11.43 -8.51 1.75
N ASP A 72 -11.39 -9.82 2.04
CA ASP A 72 -10.46 -10.40 3.00
C ASP A 72 -9.02 -10.38 2.48
N LEU A 73 -8.84 -10.67 1.19
CA LEU A 73 -7.55 -10.57 0.51
C LEU A 73 -7.01 -9.15 0.57
N PHE A 74 -7.85 -8.15 0.33
CA PHE A 74 -7.43 -6.76 0.46
C PHE A 74 -7.16 -6.37 1.91
N ALA A 75 -8.00 -6.79 2.85
CA ALA A 75 -7.83 -6.55 4.29
C ALA A 75 -6.48 -7.09 4.82
N MET A 76 -5.99 -8.21 4.27
CA MET A 76 -4.68 -8.78 4.63
C MET A 76 -3.49 -8.10 3.95
N THR A 77 -3.70 -7.48 2.78
CA THR A 77 -2.59 -7.03 1.91
C THR A 77 -2.45 -5.51 1.80
N TRP A 78 -3.46 -4.73 2.21
CA TRP A 78 -3.43 -3.26 2.06
C TRP A 78 -2.25 -2.63 2.80
N GLY A 79 -1.91 -3.08 4.01
CA GLY A 79 -0.83 -2.50 4.82
C GLY A 79 0.54 -2.57 4.13
N PRO A 80 1.02 -3.78 3.78
CA PRO A 80 2.26 -3.95 3.01
C PRO A 80 2.23 -3.24 1.66
N THR A 81 1.07 -3.24 0.99
CA THR A 81 0.91 -2.56 -0.31
C THR A 81 1.09 -1.04 -0.18
N VAL A 82 0.45 -0.43 0.81
CA VAL A 82 0.56 1.02 1.08
C VAL A 82 1.97 1.37 1.51
N ALA A 83 2.63 0.53 2.33
CA ALA A 83 4.02 0.73 2.71
C ALA A 83 4.96 0.69 1.50
N ALA A 84 4.79 -0.29 0.59
CA ALA A 84 5.57 -0.40 -0.63
C ALA A 84 5.34 0.79 -1.57
N LEU A 85 4.07 1.19 -1.78
CA LEU A 85 3.73 2.36 -2.59
C LEU A 85 4.32 3.65 -2.01
N SER A 86 4.26 3.81 -0.68
CA SER A 86 4.84 4.93 0.05
C SER A 86 6.35 4.98 -0.14
N TYR A 87 7.04 3.84 -0.01
CA TYR A 87 8.48 3.75 -0.20
C TYR A 87 8.90 4.10 -1.63
N VAL A 88 8.22 3.52 -2.62
CA VAL A 88 8.49 3.79 -4.04
C VAL A 88 8.22 5.25 -4.35
N PHE A 89 7.13 5.83 -3.84
CA PHE A 89 6.82 7.25 -4.05
C PHE A 89 7.89 8.18 -3.43
N ASP A 90 8.36 7.88 -2.21
CA ASP A 90 9.37 8.68 -1.52
C ASP A 90 10.72 8.63 -2.25
N LYS A 91 11.23 7.42 -2.53
CA LYS A 91 12.58 7.20 -3.05
C LYS A 91 12.73 7.41 -4.54
N SER A 92 11.65 7.37 -5.31
CA SER A 92 11.73 7.53 -6.77
C SER A 92 11.95 8.99 -7.17
N LEU A 93 12.79 9.17 -8.20
CA LEU A 93 12.98 10.43 -8.93
C LEU A 93 12.37 10.36 -10.35
N ASP A 94 12.08 9.15 -10.83
CA ASP A 94 11.44 8.93 -12.13
C ASP A 94 9.94 9.28 -12.05
N GLU A 95 9.52 10.25 -12.85
CA GLU A 95 8.14 10.72 -12.93
C GLU A 95 7.17 9.58 -13.29
N THR A 96 7.57 8.65 -14.17
CA THR A 96 6.72 7.53 -14.57
C THR A 96 6.42 6.59 -13.40
N VAL A 97 7.42 6.36 -12.54
CA VAL A 97 7.30 5.53 -11.34
C VAL A 97 6.44 6.24 -10.29
N ILE A 98 6.65 7.55 -10.11
CA ILE A 98 5.83 8.39 -9.21
C ILE A 98 4.35 8.35 -9.62
N GLN A 99 4.04 8.50 -10.91
CA GLN A 99 2.67 8.41 -11.42
C GLN A 99 2.05 7.02 -11.23
N LYS A 100 2.84 5.95 -11.43
CA LYS A 100 2.39 4.58 -11.16
C LYS A 100 2.07 4.35 -9.67
N SER A 101 2.90 4.87 -8.76
CA SER A 101 2.64 4.80 -7.32
C SER A 101 1.34 5.52 -6.95
N ILE A 102 1.11 6.72 -7.50
CA ILE A 102 -0.14 7.48 -7.29
C ILE A 102 -1.36 6.75 -7.86
N SER A 103 -1.22 6.12 -9.02
CA SER A 103 -2.27 5.25 -9.58
C SER A 103 -2.56 4.07 -8.63
N GLY A 104 -1.53 3.50 -8.01
CA GLY A 104 -1.66 2.49 -6.94
C GLY A 104 -2.47 3.00 -5.75
N PHE A 105 -2.10 4.15 -5.18
CA PHE A 105 -2.85 4.79 -4.09
C PHE A 105 -4.33 5.00 -4.44
N ARG A 106 -4.60 5.49 -5.66
CA ARG A 106 -5.99 5.68 -6.14
C ARG A 106 -6.74 4.36 -6.24
N LYS A 107 -6.11 3.29 -6.71
CA LYS A 107 -6.74 1.95 -6.75
C LYS A 107 -7.04 1.42 -5.36
N CYS A 108 -6.11 1.53 -4.42
CA CYS A 108 -6.34 1.16 -3.03
C CYS A 108 -7.50 1.96 -2.42
N ALA A 109 -7.58 3.26 -2.71
CA ALA A 109 -8.67 4.11 -2.25
C ALA A 109 -10.02 3.70 -2.84
N MET A 110 -10.08 3.37 -4.14
CA MET A 110 -11.31 2.89 -4.79
C MET A 110 -11.79 1.56 -4.20
N ILE A 111 -10.88 0.61 -3.95
CA ILE A 111 -11.23 -0.68 -3.35
C ILE A 111 -11.73 -0.47 -1.91
N SER A 112 -11.04 0.37 -1.14
CA SER A 112 -11.44 0.71 0.24
C SER A 112 -12.83 1.35 0.27
N ALA A 113 -13.08 2.29 -0.65
CA ALA A 113 -14.38 2.93 -0.79
C ALA A 113 -15.49 1.94 -1.20
N HIS A 114 -15.19 1.01 -2.10
CA HIS A 114 -16.15 0.00 -2.56
C HIS A 114 -16.59 -0.94 -1.43
N TYR A 115 -15.66 -1.33 -0.57
CA TYR A 115 -15.91 -2.25 0.55
C TYR A 115 -16.26 -1.55 1.88
N GLY A 116 -16.31 -0.21 1.92
CA GLY A 116 -16.62 0.51 3.16
C GLY A 116 -15.52 0.46 4.22
N LEU A 117 -14.27 0.23 3.81
CA LEU A 117 -13.10 0.15 4.68
C LEU A 117 -12.58 1.55 5.05
N SER A 118 -13.29 2.24 5.95
CA SER A 118 -12.94 3.61 6.39
C SER A 118 -11.52 3.70 6.95
N ASP A 119 -11.11 2.71 7.74
CA ASP A 119 -9.80 2.74 8.42
C ASP A 119 -8.67 2.65 7.40
N VAL A 120 -8.83 1.84 6.35
CA VAL A 120 -7.84 1.72 5.26
C VAL A 120 -7.80 3.01 4.45
N PHE A 121 -8.96 3.60 4.16
CA PHE A 121 -9.05 4.87 3.44
C PHE A 121 -8.38 6.01 4.22
N ASP A 122 -8.63 6.11 5.52
CA ASP A 122 -8.00 7.09 6.41
C ASP A 122 -6.47 6.92 6.43
N ASN A 123 -5.97 5.69 6.52
CA ASN A 123 -4.53 5.41 6.48
C ASN A 123 -3.87 5.79 5.14
N LEU A 124 -4.58 5.61 4.02
CA LEU A 124 -4.12 6.06 2.71
C LEU A 124 -3.99 7.59 2.66
N ILE A 125 -4.99 8.30 3.19
CA ILE A 125 -5.02 9.76 3.22
C ILE A 125 -3.93 10.31 4.14
N ILE A 126 -3.78 9.74 5.34
CA ILE A 126 -2.69 10.08 6.27
C ILE A 126 -1.32 9.90 5.60
N SER A 127 -1.12 8.79 4.89
CA SER A 127 0.13 8.49 4.18
C SER A 127 0.40 9.51 3.06
N LEU A 128 -0.62 9.84 2.26
CA LEU A 128 -0.50 10.85 1.20
C LEU A 128 -0.28 12.27 1.75
N CYS A 129 -0.95 12.63 2.84
CA CYS A 129 -0.78 13.92 3.52
C CYS A 129 0.66 14.12 3.99
N LYS A 130 1.34 13.08 4.49
CA LYS A 130 2.76 13.16 4.87
C LYS A 130 3.66 13.59 3.69
N PHE A 131 3.35 13.13 2.48
CA PHE A 131 4.12 13.49 1.28
C PHE A 131 3.88 14.91 0.79
N THR A 132 2.83 15.58 1.24
CA THR A 132 2.58 16.98 0.89
C THR A 132 3.51 17.95 1.62
N ALA A 133 4.16 17.51 2.70
CA ALA A 133 4.93 18.34 3.64
C ALA A 133 4.14 19.51 4.27
N LEU A 134 2.84 19.63 3.98
CA LEU A 134 2.01 20.74 4.45
C LEU A 134 1.87 20.74 5.96
N SER A 135 1.82 19.58 6.61
CA SER A 135 1.67 19.48 8.07
C SER A 135 2.99 19.61 8.84
N SER A 136 4.15 19.55 8.17
CA SER A 136 5.47 19.50 8.83
C SER A 136 6.30 20.78 8.69
N GLU A 137 5.97 21.66 7.75
CA GLU A 137 6.73 22.87 7.45
C GLU A 137 6.21 24.10 8.20
N SER A 138 7.10 25.07 8.43
CA SER A 138 6.71 26.39 8.96
C SER A 138 6.04 27.23 7.85
N ILE A 139 5.07 28.06 8.25
CA ILE A 139 4.26 28.89 7.33
C ILE A 139 5.15 29.76 6.42
N GLU A 140 6.27 30.26 6.95
CA GLU A 140 7.22 31.12 6.21
C GLU A 140 7.95 30.38 5.09
N ASN A 141 8.28 29.10 5.29
CA ASN A 141 9.02 28.29 4.33
C ASN A 141 8.11 27.52 3.38
N LEU A 142 6.84 27.34 3.76
CA LEU A 142 5.87 26.51 3.06
C LEU A 142 5.67 26.91 1.58
N PRO A 143 5.56 28.20 1.19
CA PRO A 143 5.47 28.58 -0.22
C PRO A 143 6.67 28.12 -1.06
N THR A 144 7.87 28.22 -0.50
CA THR A 144 9.12 27.84 -1.19
C THR A 144 9.27 26.32 -1.27
N VAL A 145 9.04 25.60 -0.17
CA VAL A 145 9.19 24.14 -0.10
C VAL A 145 8.11 23.41 -0.89
N PHE A 146 6.85 23.83 -0.73
CA PHE A 146 5.74 23.24 -1.48
C PHE A 146 5.86 23.58 -2.97
N GLY A 147 6.10 24.85 -3.32
CA GLY A 147 6.19 25.31 -4.70
C GLY A 147 7.34 24.70 -5.50
N SER A 148 8.45 24.36 -4.84
CA SER A 148 9.60 23.70 -5.48
C SER A 148 9.49 22.17 -5.55
N ASN A 149 8.49 21.56 -4.92
CA ASN A 149 8.36 20.11 -4.79
C ASN A 149 7.22 19.54 -5.67
N PRO A 150 7.51 19.02 -6.88
CA PRO A 150 6.49 18.46 -7.75
C PRO A 150 5.80 17.21 -7.15
N LYS A 151 6.49 16.44 -6.30
CA LYS A 151 5.89 15.29 -5.61
C LYS A 151 4.83 15.75 -4.60
N ALA A 152 5.11 16.83 -3.86
CA ALA A 152 4.15 17.41 -2.93
C ALA A 152 2.88 17.90 -3.64
N HIS A 153 3.03 18.53 -4.82
CA HIS A 153 1.88 18.94 -5.64
C HIS A 153 1.01 17.75 -6.09
N ILE A 154 1.62 16.67 -6.57
CA ILE A 154 0.90 15.48 -7.02
C ILE A 154 0.19 14.79 -5.85
N ALA A 155 0.86 14.69 -4.70
CA ALA A 155 0.27 14.14 -3.48
C ALA A 155 -0.93 14.99 -3.03
N ALA A 156 -0.78 16.31 -2.92
CA ALA A 156 -1.85 17.22 -2.49
C ALA A 156 -3.06 17.16 -3.45
N LYS A 157 -2.81 17.23 -4.76
CA LYS A 157 -3.87 17.07 -5.78
C LYS A 157 -4.60 15.74 -5.64
N THR A 158 -3.89 14.67 -5.31
CA THR A 158 -4.48 13.34 -5.13
C THR A 158 -5.31 13.27 -3.85
N VAL A 159 -4.82 13.79 -2.72
CA VAL A 159 -5.58 13.87 -1.46
C VAL A 159 -6.89 14.62 -1.65
N PHE A 160 -6.85 15.84 -2.21
CA PHE A 160 -8.05 16.64 -2.42
C PHE A 160 -9.02 16.00 -3.42
N HIS A 161 -8.50 15.34 -4.46
CA HIS A 161 -9.35 14.59 -5.39
C HIS A 161 -10.06 13.40 -4.72
N LEU A 162 -9.36 12.66 -3.86
CA LEU A 162 -9.94 11.54 -3.12
C LEU A 162 -10.97 12.02 -2.10
N ALA A 163 -10.67 13.10 -1.36
CA ALA A 163 -11.59 13.72 -0.41
C ALA A 163 -12.85 14.25 -1.08
N TYR A 164 -12.73 14.84 -2.28
CA TYR A 164 -13.88 15.32 -3.05
C TYR A 164 -14.79 14.18 -3.52
N ARG A 165 -14.21 13.04 -3.93
CA ARG A 165 -14.97 11.93 -4.53
C ARG A 165 -15.53 10.94 -3.52
N HIS A 166 -14.79 10.71 -2.43
CA HIS A 166 -15.07 9.69 -1.42
C HIS A 166 -15.01 10.33 -0.02
N GLY A 167 -15.56 11.53 0.13
CA GLY A 167 -15.56 12.25 1.40
C GLY A 167 -16.47 11.64 2.47
N ASP A 168 -17.43 10.82 2.03
CA ASP A 168 -18.43 10.13 2.85
C ASP A 168 -17.87 8.98 3.68
N ILE A 169 -16.81 8.31 3.20
CA ILE A 169 -16.15 7.21 3.92
C ILE A 169 -15.09 7.69 4.92
N LEU A 170 -14.57 8.91 4.73
CA LEU A 170 -13.54 9.50 5.57
C LEU A 170 -14.01 9.66 7.01
N ARG A 171 -13.15 9.30 7.97
CA ARG A 171 -13.37 9.57 9.39
C ARG A 171 -12.20 10.36 9.95
N GLU A 172 -11.18 9.69 10.45
CA GLU A 172 -10.02 10.32 11.09
C GLU A 172 -9.15 11.06 10.06
N GLY A 173 -9.22 10.67 8.77
CA GLY A 173 -8.51 11.33 7.69
C GLY A 173 -8.96 12.77 7.42
N TRP A 174 -10.17 13.16 7.85
CA TRP A 174 -10.65 14.55 7.74
C TRP A 174 -9.76 15.54 8.48
N LYS A 175 -9.21 15.14 9.63
CA LYS A 175 -8.32 15.99 10.42
C LYS A 175 -7.10 16.41 9.59
N ASN A 176 -6.45 15.47 8.91
CA ASN A 176 -5.28 15.73 8.08
C ASN A 176 -5.61 16.61 6.87
N ILE A 177 -6.78 16.42 6.27
CA ILE A 177 -7.22 17.24 5.14
C ILE A 177 -7.47 18.68 5.59
N VAL A 178 -8.22 18.88 6.67
CA VAL A 178 -8.53 20.21 7.21
C VAL A 178 -7.26 20.92 7.66
N GLU A 179 -6.34 20.21 8.31
CA GLU A 179 -5.04 20.75 8.69
C GLU A 179 -4.20 21.19 7.47
N ALA A 180 -4.18 20.39 6.41
CA ALA A 180 -3.52 20.76 5.16
C ALA A 180 -4.18 21.98 4.48
N MET A 181 -5.51 22.09 4.49
CA MET A 181 -6.22 23.27 3.98
C MET A 181 -5.90 24.52 4.80
N LEU A 182 -5.83 24.39 6.12
CA LEU A 182 -5.56 25.48 7.04
C LEU A 182 -4.11 25.99 6.89
N GLN A 183 -3.16 25.08 6.69
CA GLN A 183 -1.78 25.40 6.32
C GLN A 183 -1.70 26.18 5.00
N LEU A 184 -2.39 25.72 3.95
CA LEU A 184 -2.46 26.43 2.67
C LEU A 184 -3.10 27.81 2.78
N PHE A 185 -4.13 27.95 3.63
CA PHE A 185 -4.77 29.24 3.91
C PHE A 185 -3.78 30.21 4.56
N ARG A 186 -3.10 29.79 5.63
CA ARG A 186 -2.14 30.62 6.36
C ARG A 186 -0.94 31.03 5.51
N ALA A 187 -0.59 30.23 4.51
CA ALA A 187 0.47 30.53 3.56
C ALA A 187 0.00 31.33 2.33
N GLU A 188 -1.26 31.78 2.29
CA GLU A 188 -1.86 32.52 1.17
C GLU A 188 -1.82 31.77 -0.18
N LEU A 189 -1.74 30.43 -0.14
CA LEU A 189 -1.67 29.58 -1.34
C LEU A 189 -3.05 29.11 -1.81
N LEU A 190 -4.12 29.43 -1.08
CA LEU A 190 -5.47 29.10 -1.51
C LEU A 190 -5.96 30.05 -2.62
N PRO A 191 -6.71 29.52 -3.61
CA PRO A 191 -7.32 30.35 -4.62
C PRO A 191 -8.22 31.42 -3.99
N LYS A 192 -8.24 32.63 -4.56
CA LYS A 192 -9.10 33.73 -4.11
C LYS A 192 -10.58 33.33 -4.01
N THR A 193 -11.05 32.43 -4.86
CA THR A 193 -12.42 31.90 -4.82
C THR A 193 -12.77 31.11 -3.55
N MET A 194 -11.76 30.62 -2.81
CA MET A 194 -11.96 29.92 -1.53
C MET A 194 -11.77 30.83 -0.31
N VAL A 195 -11.19 32.02 -0.50
CA VAL A 195 -10.89 32.99 0.55
C VAL A 195 -11.92 34.11 0.54
N GLU A 196 -12.29 34.60 -0.65
CA GLU A 196 -13.30 35.62 -0.84
C GLU A 196 -14.69 34.98 -0.81
N VAL A 197 -15.41 35.16 0.30
CA VAL A 197 -16.85 34.92 0.32
C VAL A 197 -17.49 36.05 -0.48
N LYS A 198 -17.77 35.78 -1.76
CA LYS A 198 -18.64 36.66 -2.55
C LYS A 198 -20.07 36.47 -2.02
N MET A 199 -20.42 37.21 -0.97
CA MET A 199 -21.81 37.39 -0.57
C MET A 199 -22.52 38.07 -1.74
N THR A 200 -23.09 37.30 -2.67
CA THR A 200 -24.15 37.80 -3.53
C THR A 200 -25.34 38.03 -2.61
N VAL A 201 -25.36 39.20 -1.97
CA VAL A 201 -26.59 39.74 -1.39
C VAL A 201 -27.53 39.89 -2.56
N ASP A 202 -28.51 39.00 -2.65
CA ASP A 202 -29.58 39.14 -3.63
C ASP A 202 -30.32 40.42 -3.27
N ALA A 203 -30.02 41.51 -4.00
CA ALA A 203 -30.60 42.84 -3.81
C ALA A 203 -32.13 42.85 -4.00
N ARG A 204 -32.74 41.70 -4.34
CA ARG A 204 -34.19 41.53 -4.38
C ARG A 204 -34.84 41.22 -3.03
N ILE A 205 -34.10 40.75 -2.02
CA ILE A 205 -34.67 40.42 -0.69
C ILE A 205 -34.65 41.64 0.25
N ILE A 206 -33.75 42.59 0.02
CA ILE A 206 -33.67 43.83 0.79
C ILE A 206 -34.06 44.94 -0.16
N GLY A 207 -35.31 45.39 -0.11
CA GLY A 207 -35.85 46.43 -0.99
C GLY A 207 -35.14 47.77 -0.83
N TRP A 208 -33.99 47.91 -1.47
CA TRP A 208 -33.22 49.14 -1.60
C TRP A 208 -33.07 49.41 -3.09
N GLU A 209 -34.07 50.04 -3.68
CA GLU A 209 -33.87 50.87 -4.86
C GLU A 209 -33.10 52.11 -4.39
N ASP A 210 -31.77 52.07 -4.45
CA ASP A 210 -31.04 53.28 -4.78
C ASP A 210 -29.65 52.98 -5.32
N LYS A 211 -29.31 53.76 -6.33
CA LYS A 211 -28.09 53.71 -7.12
C LYS A 211 -26.88 54.11 -6.28
N ASP A 212 -25.74 53.57 -6.66
CA ASP A 212 -24.39 53.98 -6.25
C ASP A 212 -23.93 53.54 -4.85
N LEU A 213 -23.30 52.37 -4.76
CA LEU A 213 -22.17 52.16 -3.84
C LEU A 213 -21.14 51.18 -4.44
N PRO A 214 -19.83 51.46 -4.29
CA PRO A 214 -18.75 50.68 -4.88
C PRO A 214 -18.63 49.33 -4.17
N CYS A 215 -18.18 48.33 -4.93
CA CYS A 215 -17.83 47.00 -4.45
C CYS A 215 -16.93 47.10 -3.20
N LEU A 216 -17.51 46.92 -2.02
CA LEU A 216 -16.76 46.73 -0.77
C LEU A 216 -16.16 45.32 -0.83
N GLY A 217 -14.94 45.24 -1.38
CA GLY A 217 -14.06 44.11 -1.17
C GLY A 217 -13.64 44.08 0.30
N PHE A 218 -14.28 43.25 1.11
CA PHE A 218 -13.72 42.84 2.38
C PHE A 218 -12.63 41.80 2.10
N VAL A 219 -11.38 42.25 2.17
CA VAL A 219 -10.23 41.38 2.40
C VAL A 219 -10.28 41.02 3.88
N VAL A 220 -10.45 39.74 4.18
CA VAL A 220 -10.18 39.16 5.52
C VAL A 220 -8.79 38.55 5.47
#